data_AF-A0A257KUF7-F1
#
_entry.id   AF-A0A257KUF7-F1
#
_cell.length_a   1.000
_cell.length_b   1.000
_cell.length_c   1.000
_cell.angle_alpha   90.00
_cell.angle_beta   90.00
_cell.angle_gamma   90.00
#
_symmetry.space_group_name_H-M   'P 1'
#
loop_
_entity.id
_entity.type
_entity.pdbx_description
1 polymer ?
#
loop_
_entity_poly.entity_id
_entity_poly.type
_entity_poly.pdbx_seq_one_letter_code
_entity_poly.pdbx_strand_id
1 'polypeptide(L)'
;MRTGFYKCEYHVNEAAGRSVMYVRGGTMLGGNSGFAHIGTYRFEGDKVFAEIESRRHCFEPDYESLLGQDVSTIKVTGRACGDTYVFDGGSPQMPGAIFRSVMTSLDDSELPPPGVIGEGSIANGLYSIQLRTLDGIDGGLTGVMLLQDGRILGGDASFYYLGSYSSAEGRWKGEILNQEHTPSLGEVPVFGGYEIGIGFSGTCDAEGAELEATALAGKRSLRLQASLKLIRRAELLVAETA
;
A
#
# COMPACT_ATOMS: atom_id res chain seq x y z
N MET A 1 -8.26 -6.73 14.41
CA MET A 1 -6.81 -6.87 14.57
C MET A 1 -6.29 -5.62 15.26
N ARG A 2 -5.02 -5.59 15.72
CA ARG A 2 -4.42 -4.34 16.19
C ARG A 2 -4.36 -3.35 15.02
N THR A 3 -4.54 -2.06 15.31
CA THR A 3 -4.27 -1.03 14.31
C THR A 3 -2.79 -1.05 13.99
N GLY A 4 -2.45 -0.99 12.71
CA GLY A 4 -1.07 -1.01 12.29
C GLY A 4 -0.90 -1.25 10.80
N PHE A 5 0.35 -1.21 10.38
CA PHE A 5 0.77 -1.50 9.03
C PHE A 5 1.44 -2.87 8.96
N TYR A 6 1.11 -3.66 7.96
CA TYR A 6 1.48 -5.06 7.87
C TYR A 6 2.05 -5.36 6.49
N LYS A 7 3.06 -6.22 6.45
CA LYS A 7 3.36 -6.99 5.23
C LYS A 7 2.51 -8.24 5.20
N CYS A 8 2.10 -8.61 4.00
CA CYS A 8 1.25 -9.76 3.74
C CYS A 8 1.96 -10.68 2.76
N GLU A 9 2.10 -11.94 3.14
CA GLU A 9 2.53 -13.00 2.24
C GLU A 9 1.34 -13.95 2.08
N TYR A 10 1.03 -14.33 0.84
CA TYR A 10 -0.13 -15.17 0.58
C TYR A 10 0.06 -16.11 -0.61
N HIS A 11 -0.70 -17.19 -0.57
CA HIS A 11 -0.77 -18.19 -1.63
C HIS A 11 -2.21 -18.39 -2.07
N VAL A 12 -2.41 -18.51 -3.39
CA VAL A 12 -3.63 -18.98 -4.04
C VAL A 12 -3.26 -20.25 -4.80
N ASN A 13 -3.62 -21.41 -4.26
CA ASN A 13 -3.10 -22.70 -4.73
C ASN A 13 -1.55 -22.66 -4.74
N GLU A 14 -0.92 -22.91 -5.88
CA GLU A 14 0.55 -22.89 -6.04
C GLU A 14 1.12 -21.47 -6.26
N ALA A 15 0.28 -20.48 -6.57
CA ALA A 15 0.73 -19.14 -6.89
C ALA A 15 0.96 -18.31 -5.61
N ALA A 16 2.10 -17.62 -5.52
CA ALA A 16 2.46 -16.77 -4.39
C ALA A 16 2.26 -15.29 -4.74
N GLY A 17 1.93 -14.49 -3.72
CA GLY A 17 1.83 -13.06 -3.82
C GLY A 17 2.23 -12.37 -2.53
N ARG A 18 2.52 -11.08 -2.65
CA ARG A 18 2.92 -10.21 -1.55
C ARG A 18 2.20 -8.88 -1.67
N SER A 19 1.91 -8.26 -0.53
CA SER A 19 1.31 -6.94 -0.46
C SER A 19 1.63 -6.27 0.87
N VAL A 20 1.29 -5.00 0.97
CA VAL A 20 1.19 -4.29 2.24
C VAL A 20 -0.28 -4.05 2.59
N MET A 21 -0.58 -3.93 3.88
CA MET A 21 -1.94 -3.72 4.37
C MET A 21 -1.94 -2.85 5.62
N TYR A 22 -2.67 -1.75 5.57
CA TYR A 22 -3.02 -0.96 6.75
C TYR A 22 -4.36 -1.40 7.30
N VAL A 23 -4.42 -1.55 8.62
CA VAL A 23 -5.59 -2.02 9.35
C VAL A 23 -5.97 -1.00 10.40
N ARG A 24 -7.23 -0.56 10.41
CA ARG A 24 -7.73 0.36 11.45
C ARG A 24 -9.25 0.26 11.55
N GLY A 25 -9.78 0.19 12.77
CA GLY A 25 -11.22 0.40 13.00
C GLY A 25 -12.17 -0.48 12.17
N GLY A 26 -11.79 -1.72 11.87
CA GLY A 26 -12.61 -2.64 11.06
C GLY A 26 -12.35 -2.56 9.55
N THR A 27 -11.52 -1.64 9.05
CA THR A 27 -11.12 -1.56 7.64
C THR A 27 -9.70 -2.08 7.39
N MET A 28 -9.49 -2.53 6.16
CA MET A 28 -8.23 -3.01 5.61
C MET A 28 -7.99 -2.32 4.26
N LEU A 29 -6.93 -1.52 4.15
CA LEU A 29 -6.57 -0.80 2.93
C LEU A 29 -5.10 -1.07 2.61
N GLY A 30 -4.83 -1.54 1.40
CA GLY A 30 -3.49 -1.92 1.01
C GLY A 30 -3.42 -2.36 -0.45
N GLY A 31 -2.46 -3.19 -0.77
CA GLY A 31 -2.22 -3.61 -2.14
C GLY A 31 -0.77 -3.92 -2.43
N ASN A 32 -0.51 -4.16 -3.70
CA ASN A 32 0.80 -4.48 -4.26
C ASN A 32 1.00 -3.73 -5.59
N SER A 33 2.02 -4.14 -6.34
CA SER A 33 2.38 -3.55 -7.63
C SER A 33 1.23 -3.50 -8.64
N GLY A 34 0.35 -4.51 -8.67
CA GLY A 34 -0.72 -4.61 -9.67
C GLY A 34 -2.13 -4.30 -9.16
N PHE A 35 -2.36 -4.51 -7.86
CA PHE A 35 -3.70 -4.61 -7.28
C PHE A 35 -3.81 -3.85 -5.96
N ALA A 36 -4.93 -3.16 -5.79
CA ALA A 36 -5.35 -2.58 -4.54
C ALA A 36 -6.23 -3.59 -3.79
N HIS A 37 -6.11 -3.62 -2.48
CA HIS A 37 -6.87 -4.48 -1.60
C HIS A 37 -7.69 -3.62 -0.64
N ILE A 38 -9.02 -3.77 -0.71
CA ILE A 38 -9.99 -2.97 0.03
C ILE A 38 -10.92 -3.91 0.75
N GLY A 39 -10.85 -3.94 2.07
CA GLY A 39 -11.59 -4.92 2.85
C GLY A 39 -12.08 -4.41 4.19
N THR A 40 -12.85 -5.28 4.83
CA THR A 40 -13.29 -5.12 6.21
C THR A 40 -12.96 -6.37 7.01
N TYR A 41 -12.81 -6.21 8.31
CA TYR A 41 -12.65 -7.32 9.24
C TYR A 41 -13.52 -7.14 10.47
N ARG A 42 -13.89 -8.26 11.09
CA ARG A 42 -14.58 -8.32 12.37
C ARG A 42 -14.06 -9.47 13.21
N PHE A 43 -14.17 -9.33 14.53
CA PHE A 43 -13.86 -10.42 15.45
C PHE A 43 -15.13 -11.15 15.86
N GLU A 44 -15.04 -12.47 16.01
CA GLU A 44 -15.97 -13.26 16.82
C GLU A 44 -15.14 -14.22 17.69
N GLY A 45 -15.10 -13.96 19.00
CA GLY A 45 -14.22 -14.70 19.90
C GLY A 45 -12.74 -14.51 19.54
N ASP A 46 -12.04 -15.62 19.32
CA ASP A 46 -10.63 -15.67 18.92
C ASP A 46 -10.42 -15.60 17.39
N LYS A 47 -11.51 -15.61 16.61
CA LYS A 47 -11.47 -15.60 15.15
C LYS A 47 -11.60 -14.20 14.58
N VAL A 48 -10.91 -13.99 13.47
CA VAL A 48 -11.03 -12.81 12.60
C VAL A 48 -11.70 -13.24 11.31
N PHE A 49 -12.79 -12.59 10.93
CA PHE A 49 -13.41 -12.77 9.63
C PHE A 49 -13.12 -11.54 8.79
N ALA A 50 -12.59 -11.73 7.58
CA ALA A 50 -12.33 -10.63 6.67
C ALA A 50 -12.87 -10.93 5.26
N GLU A 51 -13.37 -9.87 4.62
CA GLU A 51 -13.78 -9.86 3.22
C GLU A 51 -13.03 -8.72 2.53
N ILE A 52 -12.28 -9.07 1.48
CA ILE A 52 -11.35 -8.19 0.79
C ILE A 52 -11.68 -8.21 -0.69
N GLU A 53 -11.91 -7.04 -1.26
CA GLU A 53 -11.91 -6.84 -2.71
C GLU A 53 -10.49 -6.56 -3.18
N SER A 54 -9.99 -7.36 -4.11
CA SER A 54 -8.77 -7.08 -4.86
C SER A 54 -9.14 -6.48 -6.21
N ARG A 55 -8.63 -5.29 -6.51
CA ARG A 55 -8.93 -4.51 -7.71
C ARG A 55 -7.65 -4.11 -8.43
N ARG A 56 -7.54 -4.46 -9.71
CA ARG A 56 -6.43 -4.09 -10.57
C ARG A 56 -6.34 -2.56 -10.70
N HIS A 57 -5.13 -2.03 -10.56
CA HIS A 57 -4.82 -0.62 -10.84
C HIS A 57 -3.71 -0.47 -11.90
N CYS A 58 -2.84 -1.48 -12.05
CA CYS A 58 -1.85 -1.55 -13.12
C CYS A 58 -2.24 -2.61 -14.16
N PHE A 59 -2.21 -2.24 -15.44
CA PHE A 59 -2.57 -3.09 -16.58
C PHE A 59 -1.36 -3.50 -17.43
N GLU A 60 -0.15 -3.32 -16.91
CA GLU A 60 1.05 -3.81 -17.58
C GLU A 60 1.08 -5.35 -17.56
N PRO A 61 1.61 -6.00 -18.62
CA PRO A 61 1.55 -7.46 -18.78
C PRO A 61 2.19 -8.25 -17.63
N ASP A 62 3.18 -7.67 -16.96
CA ASP A 62 3.96 -8.34 -15.92
C ASP A 62 3.18 -8.54 -14.61
N TYR A 63 2.01 -7.90 -14.47
CA TYR A 63 1.18 -7.98 -13.26
C TYR A 63 -0.05 -8.86 -13.48
N GLU A 64 0.11 -10.18 -13.52
CA GLU A 64 -1.02 -11.10 -13.71
C GLU A 64 -1.90 -11.24 -12.45
N SER A 65 -3.20 -11.49 -12.67
CA SER A 65 -4.15 -11.73 -11.57
C SER A 65 -4.04 -13.18 -11.11
N LEU A 66 -3.75 -13.40 -9.81
CA LEU A 66 -3.77 -14.75 -9.22
C LEU A 66 -5.17 -15.40 -9.22
N LEU A 67 -6.22 -14.58 -9.29
CA LEU A 67 -7.62 -15.03 -9.34
C LEU A 67 -8.22 -14.92 -10.75
N GLY A 68 -7.40 -14.59 -11.76
CA GLY A 68 -7.79 -14.52 -13.17
C GLY A 68 -8.77 -13.40 -13.53
N GLN A 69 -9.02 -12.45 -12.63
CA GLN A 69 -9.96 -11.34 -12.82
C GLN A 69 -9.36 -10.02 -12.33
N ASP A 70 -9.78 -8.91 -12.94
CA ASP A 70 -9.36 -7.56 -12.55
C ASP A 70 -10.01 -7.11 -11.25
N VAL A 71 -11.18 -7.67 -10.91
CA VAL A 71 -11.84 -7.48 -9.62
C VAL A 71 -12.21 -8.85 -9.05
N SER A 72 -11.79 -9.11 -7.82
CA SER A 72 -12.06 -10.39 -7.16
C SER A 72 -12.32 -10.20 -5.67
N THR A 73 -13.05 -11.13 -5.07
CA THR A 73 -13.37 -11.12 -3.65
C THR A 73 -12.64 -12.27 -2.98
N ILE A 74 -12.02 -11.99 -1.84
CA ILE A 74 -11.34 -12.96 -0.99
C ILE A 74 -12.07 -12.98 0.35
N LYS A 75 -12.55 -14.14 0.77
CA LYS A 75 -13.20 -14.34 2.06
C LYS A 75 -12.33 -15.27 2.89
N VAL A 76 -11.89 -14.76 4.04
CA VAL A 76 -10.94 -15.48 4.91
C VAL A 76 -11.39 -15.48 6.36
N THR A 77 -11.06 -16.57 7.04
CA THR A 77 -11.10 -16.67 8.50
C THR A 77 -9.66 -16.80 8.99
N GLY A 78 -9.32 -16.04 10.01
CA GLY A 78 -7.99 -16.05 10.60
C GLY A 78 -8.01 -15.96 12.10
N ARG A 79 -6.81 -15.90 12.66
CA ARG A 79 -6.56 -15.78 14.11
C ARG A 79 -5.22 -15.09 14.35
N ALA A 80 -5.06 -14.51 15.53
CA ALA A 80 -3.76 -14.05 15.99
C ALA A 80 -2.84 -15.25 16.29
N CYS A 81 -1.57 -15.14 15.93
CA CYS A 81 -0.51 -16.11 16.22
C CYS A 81 0.76 -15.34 16.61
N GLY A 82 0.91 -15.05 17.90
CA GLY A 82 1.92 -14.10 18.37
C GLY A 82 1.69 -12.71 17.78
N ASP A 83 2.71 -12.16 17.13
CA ASP A 83 2.66 -10.84 16.47
C ASP A 83 2.18 -10.89 15.01
N THR A 84 1.72 -12.07 14.58
CA THR A 84 1.21 -12.28 13.22
C THR A 84 -0.29 -12.59 13.23
N TYR A 85 -0.94 -12.43 12.07
CA TYR A 85 -2.26 -12.99 11.81
C TYR A 85 -2.16 -14.00 10.68
N VAL A 86 -2.74 -15.18 10.89
CA VAL A 86 -2.80 -16.23 9.86
C VAL A 86 -4.23 -16.38 9.40
N PHE A 87 -4.43 -16.44 8.09
CA PHE A 87 -5.73 -16.51 7.43
C PHE A 87 -5.79 -17.69 6.47
N ASP A 88 -6.94 -18.36 6.46
CA ASP A 88 -7.31 -19.38 5.48
C ASP A 88 -8.67 -19.02 4.87
N GLY A 89 -8.85 -19.29 3.59
CA GLY A 89 -10.11 -19.00 2.91
C GLY A 89 -10.10 -19.31 1.43
N GLY A 90 -10.87 -18.54 0.67
CA GLY A 90 -10.97 -18.71 -0.77
C GLY A 90 -11.67 -17.55 -1.45
N SER A 91 -12.01 -17.74 -2.71
CA SER A 91 -12.64 -16.73 -3.55
C SER A 91 -13.81 -17.35 -4.33
N PRO A 92 -14.99 -16.71 -4.37
CA PRO A 92 -16.10 -17.21 -5.20
C PRO A 92 -15.78 -17.14 -6.70
N GLN A 93 -14.85 -16.28 -7.12
CA GLN A 93 -14.42 -16.17 -8.52
C GLN A 93 -13.57 -17.38 -8.97
N MET A 94 -12.96 -18.12 -8.04
CA MET A 94 -12.22 -19.33 -8.32
C MET A 94 -12.65 -20.45 -7.34
N PRO A 95 -13.79 -21.13 -7.61
CA PRO A 95 -14.28 -22.19 -6.74
C PRO A 95 -13.24 -23.29 -6.53
N GLY A 96 -13.00 -23.64 -5.27
CA GLY A 96 -11.98 -24.63 -4.89
C GLY A 96 -10.57 -24.06 -4.69
N ALA A 97 -10.33 -22.78 -4.98
CA ALA A 97 -9.06 -22.14 -4.67
C ALA A 97 -8.82 -22.09 -3.16
N ILE A 98 -7.62 -22.49 -2.75
CA ILE A 98 -7.18 -22.41 -1.37
C ILE A 98 -6.36 -21.13 -1.21
N PHE A 99 -6.90 -20.17 -0.45
CA PHE A 99 -6.19 -18.96 -0.07
C PHE A 99 -5.57 -19.15 1.32
N ARG A 100 -4.28 -18.87 1.45
CA ARG A 100 -3.59 -18.79 2.75
C ARG A 100 -2.80 -17.50 2.84
N SER A 101 -2.81 -16.84 3.99
CA SER A 101 -2.00 -15.63 4.19
C SER A 101 -1.45 -15.53 5.60
N VAL A 102 -0.26 -14.94 5.69
CA VAL A 102 0.36 -14.48 6.93
C VAL A 102 0.53 -12.97 6.84
N MET A 103 0.00 -12.25 7.83
CA MET A 103 0.24 -10.83 8.03
C MET A 103 1.20 -10.63 9.19
N THR A 104 2.32 -9.96 8.93
CA THR A 104 3.34 -9.63 9.93
C THR A 104 3.38 -8.12 10.10
N SER A 105 3.34 -7.63 11.34
CA SER A 105 3.44 -6.18 11.59
C SER A 105 4.76 -5.65 11.04
N LEU A 106 4.67 -4.53 10.33
CA LEU A 106 5.82 -3.71 10.00
C LEU A 106 6.04 -2.73 11.15
N ASP A 107 7.30 -2.38 11.38
CA ASP A 107 7.65 -1.32 12.31
C ASP A 107 7.31 0.03 11.67
N ASP A 108 6.43 0.79 12.30
CA ASP A 108 6.04 2.13 11.87
C ASP A 108 6.55 3.22 12.84
N SER A 109 7.47 2.88 13.74
CA SER A 109 8.07 3.81 14.71
C SER A 109 8.90 4.91 14.06
N GLU A 110 9.38 4.68 12.83
CA GLU A 110 10.13 5.67 12.03
C GLU A 110 9.22 6.63 11.26
N LEU A 111 7.89 6.54 11.42
CA LEU A 111 6.99 7.51 10.82
C LEU A 111 7.32 8.94 11.31
N PRO A 112 7.63 9.87 10.40
CA PRO A 112 7.79 11.27 10.78
C PRO A 112 6.48 11.82 11.37
N PRO A 113 6.55 12.95 12.11
CA PRO A 113 5.37 13.67 12.55
C PRO A 113 4.43 13.95 11.35
N PRO A 114 3.11 13.84 11.54
CA PRO A 114 2.17 14.10 10.45
C PRO A 114 2.33 15.55 9.97
N GLY A 115 2.29 15.73 8.65
CA GLY A 115 2.32 17.08 8.07
C GLY A 115 0.97 17.79 8.22
N VAL A 116 0.96 19.07 7.82
CA VAL A 116 -0.21 19.95 7.99
C VAL A 116 -1.16 19.79 6.82
N ILE A 117 -2.45 19.63 7.12
CA ILE A 117 -3.54 19.51 6.13
C ILE A 117 -4.39 20.78 6.17
N GLY A 118 -4.42 21.51 5.05
CA GLY A 118 -5.19 22.73 4.85
C GLY A 118 -6.37 22.56 3.89
N GLU A 119 -7.04 23.66 3.57
CA GLU A 119 -8.09 23.68 2.55
C GLU A 119 -7.52 23.29 1.17
N GLY A 120 -8.30 22.58 0.35
CA GLY A 120 -7.84 22.14 -0.98
C GLY A 120 -6.73 21.09 -0.96
N SER A 121 -6.61 20.35 0.14
CA SER A 121 -5.65 19.25 0.28
C SER A 121 -6.03 18.03 -0.55
N ILE A 122 -5.02 17.20 -0.85
CA ILE A 122 -5.24 15.83 -1.29
C ILE A 122 -6.08 15.07 -0.25
N ALA A 123 -7.02 14.27 -0.74
CA ALA A 123 -7.94 13.53 0.11
C ALA A 123 -7.26 12.39 0.87
N ASN A 124 -7.82 12.05 2.04
CA ASN A 124 -7.48 10.78 2.69
C ASN A 124 -8.01 9.62 1.86
N GLY A 125 -7.17 8.62 1.61
CA GLY A 125 -7.55 7.48 0.79
C GLY A 125 -6.40 6.60 0.36
N LEU A 126 -6.79 5.47 -0.24
CA LEU A 126 -5.91 4.55 -0.94
C LEU A 126 -5.80 4.98 -2.40
N TYR A 127 -4.56 5.18 -2.84
CA TYR A 127 -4.18 5.60 -4.18
C TYR A 127 -3.34 4.51 -4.86
N SER A 128 -3.45 4.37 -6.18
CA SER A 128 -2.39 3.77 -6.98
C SER A 128 -1.28 4.81 -7.16
N ILE A 129 -0.02 4.37 -7.12
CA ILE A 129 1.13 5.18 -7.51
C ILE A 129 1.77 4.57 -8.74
N GLN A 130 2.12 5.41 -9.71
CA GLN A 130 2.98 5.05 -10.84
C GLN A 130 4.14 6.03 -10.90
N LEU A 131 5.35 5.51 -10.77
CA LEU A 131 6.58 6.28 -10.72
C LEU A 131 7.46 5.93 -11.92
N ARG A 132 8.13 6.94 -12.47
CA ARG A 132 9.14 6.81 -13.53
C ARG A 132 10.40 7.56 -13.15
N THR A 133 11.57 7.02 -13.51
CA THR A 133 12.82 7.78 -13.40
C THR A 133 12.96 8.75 -14.58
N LEU A 134 13.61 9.90 -14.34
CA LEU A 134 13.83 10.93 -15.37
C LEU A 134 15.27 10.95 -15.89
N ASP A 135 16.19 10.21 -15.26
CA ASP A 135 17.63 10.27 -15.56
C ASP A 135 18.09 9.17 -16.55
N GLY A 136 17.18 8.73 -17.44
CA GLY A 136 17.49 7.77 -18.52
C GLY A 136 17.68 6.32 -18.06
N ILE A 137 17.20 5.98 -16.87
CA ILE A 137 17.15 4.60 -16.37
C ILE A 137 15.77 4.03 -16.71
N ASP A 138 15.71 2.95 -17.49
CA ASP A 138 14.47 2.21 -17.63
C ASP A 138 14.11 1.63 -16.26
N GLY A 139 13.01 2.13 -15.70
CA GLY A 139 12.59 1.84 -14.34
C GLY A 139 11.27 2.54 -14.07
N GLY A 140 10.19 1.76 -14.11
CA GLY A 140 8.89 2.12 -13.57
C GLY A 140 8.67 1.38 -12.26
N LEU A 141 8.10 2.05 -11.26
CA LEU A 141 7.59 1.38 -10.07
C LEU A 141 6.11 1.68 -9.95
N THR A 142 5.34 0.65 -9.64
CA THR A 142 3.91 0.77 -9.37
C THR A 142 3.60 0.13 -8.04
N GLY A 143 2.57 0.63 -7.36
CA GLY A 143 2.18 0.16 -6.04
C GLY A 143 0.97 0.92 -5.53
N VAL A 144 0.81 0.91 -4.21
CA VAL A 144 -0.25 1.65 -3.53
C VAL A 144 0.29 2.60 -2.48
N MET A 145 -0.47 3.68 -2.24
CA MET A 145 -0.17 4.67 -1.23
C MET A 145 -1.46 5.04 -0.49
N LEU A 146 -1.47 4.81 0.82
CA LEU A 146 -2.48 5.29 1.74
C LEU A 146 -2.05 6.66 2.29
N LEU A 147 -2.87 7.66 2.03
CA LEU A 147 -2.77 9.00 2.61
C LEU A 147 -3.80 9.13 3.72
N GLN A 148 -3.35 9.49 4.91
CA GLN A 148 -4.23 9.66 6.06
C GLN A 148 -3.67 10.74 6.99
N ASP A 149 -4.35 11.88 7.05
CA ASP A 149 -4.12 12.95 8.05
C ASP A 149 -2.63 13.37 8.12
N GLY A 150 -2.02 13.58 6.95
CA GLY A 150 -0.62 14.00 6.85
C GLY A 150 0.40 12.87 6.97
N ARG A 151 -0.03 11.61 7.04
CA ARG A 151 0.82 10.42 7.02
C ARG A 151 0.75 9.67 5.69
N ILE A 152 1.87 9.07 5.31
CA ILE A 152 2.01 8.19 4.16
C ILE A 152 2.32 6.78 4.67
N LEU A 153 1.53 5.81 4.22
CA LEU A 153 1.82 4.38 4.31
C LEU A 153 1.65 3.80 2.91
N GLY A 154 2.42 2.81 2.52
CA GLY A 154 2.27 2.25 1.18
C GLY A 154 3.30 1.20 0.87
N GLY A 155 3.29 0.73 -0.36
CA GLY A 155 4.23 -0.28 -0.78
C GLY A 155 3.81 -0.98 -2.05
N ASP A 156 4.57 -2.01 -2.35
CA ASP A 156 4.37 -2.88 -3.48
C ASP A 156 4.63 -4.36 -3.06
N ALA A 157 4.93 -5.23 -4.02
CA ALA A 157 5.20 -6.64 -3.73
C ALA A 157 6.50 -6.89 -2.92
N SER A 158 7.43 -5.92 -2.86
CA SER A 158 8.78 -6.09 -2.30
C SER A 158 9.15 -5.00 -1.28
N PHE A 159 8.61 -3.79 -1.44
CA PHE A 159 8.93 -2.61 -0.65
C PHE A 159 7.72 -2.07 0.11
N TYR A 160 8.02 -1.32 1.16
CA TYR A 160 7.05 -0.49 1.86
C TYR A 160 7.55 0.94 2.06
N TYR A 161 6.59 1.85 2.16
CA TYR A 161 6.79 3.30 2.21
C TYR A 161 6.21 3.81 3.53
N LEU A 162 7.03 4.56 4.27
CA LEU A 162 6.61 5.33 5.44
C LEU A 162 6.91 6.79 5.17
N GLY A 163 6.04 7.71 5.57
CA GLY A 163 6.31 9.12 5.34
C GLY A 163 5.31 10.08 5.94
N SER A 164 5.54 11.35 5.68
CA SER A 164 4.60 12.42 6.00
C SER A 164 4.42 13.34 4.80
N TYR A 165 3.26 13.97 4.73
CA TYR A 165 2.98 15.01 3.75
C TYR A 165 2.25 16.17 4.38
N SER A 166 2.53 17.36 3.87
CA SER A 166 1.67 18.53 4.06
C SER A 166 0.96 18.85 2.74
N SER A 167 -0.29 19.26 2.81
CA SER A 167 -1.08 19.62 1.64
C SER A 167 -1.98 20.80 1.96
N ALA A 168 -2.15 21.70 1.00
CA ALA A 168 -3.05 22.85 1.03
C ALA A 168 -3.08 23.49 -0.35
N GLU A 169 -4.18 24.15 -0.70
CA GLU A 169 -4.33 25.00 -1.88
C GLU A 169 -3.95 24.29 -3.20
N GLY A 170 -4.32 23.01 -3.34
CA GLY A 170 -4.00 22.21 -4.52
C GLY A 170 -2.52 21.84 -4.66
N ARG A 171 -1.73 22.02 -3.60
CA ARG A 171 -0.31 21.66 -3.53
C ARG A 171 -0.06 20.65 -2.42
N TRP A 172 1.00 19.87 -2.60
CA TRP A 172 1.45 18.94 -1.58
C TRP A 172 2.97 18.74 -1.67
N LYS A 173 3.56 18.39 -0.54
CA LYS A 173 4.98 18.07 -0.41
C LYS A 173 5.19 17.14 0.77
N GLY A 174 6.28 16.42 0.77
CA GLY A 174 6.56 15.48 1.85
C GLY A 174 7.87 14.74 1.67
N GLU A 175 8.02 13.76 2.53
CA GLU A 175 9.16 12.85 2.55
C GLU A 175 8.66 11.42 2.71
N ILE A 176 9.35 10.51 2.03
CA ILE A 176 9.09 9.08 2.07
C ILE A 176 10.40 8.36 2.38
N LEU A 177 10.35 7.43 3.32
CA LEU A 177 11.34 6.39 3.54
C LEU A 177 10.88 5.14 2.80
N ASN A 178 11.74 4.60 1.95
CA ASN A 178 11.52 3.35 1.25
C ASN A 178 12.39 2.25 1.83
N GLN A 179 11.78 1.13 2.27
CA GLN A 179 12.46 -0.01 2.87
C GLN A 179 11.98 -1.32 2.24
N GLU A 180 12.89 -2.28 2.08
CA GLU A 180 12.58 -3.62 1.55
C GLU A 180 11.99 -4.48 2.68
N HIS A 181 10.81 -5.08 2.48
CA HIS A 181 10.23 -6.00 3.48
C HIS A 181 10.52 -7.48 3.17
N THR A 182 10.86 -7.78 1.92
CA THR A 182 11.23 -9.12 1.45
C THR A 182 12.32 -9.01 0.38
N PRO A 183 13.47 -9.70 0.51
CA PRO A 183 14.53 -9.66 -0.48
C PRO A 183 14.03 -10.03 -1.88
N SER A 184 14.25 -9.13 -2.82
CA SER A 184 14.01 -9.32 -4.25
C SER A 184 15.06 -10.31 -4.80
N LEU A 185 14.73 -11.60 -4.81
CA LEU A 185 15.55 -12.62 -5.46
C LEU A 185 15.48 -12.45 -6.98
N GLY A 186 16.42 -11.71 -7.56
CA GLY A 186 16.71 -11.71 -9.00
C GLY A 186 16.25 -10.49 -9.80
N GLU A 187 15.45 -9.59 -9.23
CA GLU A 187 15.24 -8.25 -9.80
C GLU A 187 16.35 -7.33 -9.28
N VAL A 188 17.00 -6.58 -10.18
CA VAL A 188 17.95 -5.53 -9.76
C VAL A 188 17.10 -4.41 -9.16
N PRO A 189 17.09 -4.18 -7.84
CA PRO A 189 16.28 -3.12 -7.29
C PRO A 189 16.84 -1.81 -7.84
N VAL A 190 15.96 -0.93 -8.34
CA VAL A 190 16.33 0.42 -8.84
C VAL A 190 17.21 1.18 -7.81
N PHE A 191 17.06 0.79 -6.55
CA PHE A 191 17.65 1.39 -5.36
C PHE A 191 18.63 0.50 -4.58
N GLY A 192 18.90 -0.72 -5.04
CA GLY A 192 19.95 -1.60 -4.49
C GLY A 192 19.78 -2.07 -3.03
N GLY A 193 18.57 -2.12 -2.48
CA GLY A 193 18.29 -2.71 -1.16
C GLY A 193 18.64 -1.82 0.06
N TYR A 194 18.83 -0.51 -0.15
CA TYR A 194 19.09 0.45 0.94
C TYR A 194 17.83 1.19 1.36
N GLU A 195 17.78 1.66 2.61
CA GLU A 195 16.84 2.70 3.03
C GLU A 195 17.12 3.97 2.22
N ILE A 196 16.09 4.50 1.57
CA ILE A 196 16.19 5.72 0.78
C ILE A 196 15.17 6.74 1.24
N GLY A 197 15.69 7.91 1.63
CA GLY A 197 14.91 9.12 1.79
C GLY A 197 14.59 9.75 0.43
N ILE A 198 13.30 9.99 0.21
CA ILE A 198 12.75 10.60 -1.00
C ILE A 198 11.99 11.86 -0.60
N GLY A 199 12.53 13.02 -0.96
CA GLY A 199 11.81 14.29 -0.82
C GLY A 199 11.01 14.59 -2.08
N PHE A 200 9.77 15.07 -1.94
CA PHE A 200 8.92 15.37 -3.10
C PHE A 200 8.09 16.65 -2.93
N SER A 201 7.64 17.18 -4.06
CA SER A 201 6.61 18.22 -4.11
C SER A 201 5.80 18.14 -5.41
N GLY A 202 4.58 18.66 -5.39
CA GLY A 202 3.75 18.72 -6.58
C GLY A 202 2.37 19.31 -6.36
N THR A 203 1.44 18.91 -7.21
CA THR A 203 0.05 19.41 -7.24
C THR A 203 -0.93 18.28 -6.97
N CYS A 204 -2.07 18.62 -6.38
CA CYS A 204 -3.11 17.65 -6.04
C CYS A 204 -4.50 18.23 -6.26
N ASP A 205 -5.46 17.33 -6.39
CA ASP A 205 -6.87 17.63 -6.41
C ASP A 205 -7.67 16.54 -5.66
N ALA A 206 -8.99 16.51 -5.88
CA ALA A 206 -9.87 15.57 -5.20
C ALA A 206 -9.72 14.11 -5.71
N GLU A 207 -9.14 13.89 -6.88
CA GLU A 207 -9.04 12.60 -7.56
C GLU A 207 -7.61 12.04 -7.59
N GLY A 208 -6.60 12.87 -7.38
CA GLY A 208 -5.21 12.43 -7.49
C GLY A 208 -4.17 13.49 -7.16
N ALA A 209 -2.94 13.19 -7.56
CA ALA A 209 -1.81 14.10 -7.46
C ALA A 209 -0.71 13.77 -8.46
N GLU A 210 0.10 14.77 -8.77
CA GLU A 210 1.36 14.63 -9.48
C GLU A 210 2.49 15.08 -8.55
N LEU A 211 3.66 14.45 -8.65
CA LEU A 211 4.85 14.84 -7.90
C LEU A 211 6.13 14.72 -8.73
N GLU A 212 7.07 15.61 -8.41
CA GLU A 212 8.49 15.43 -8.69
C GLU A 212 9.20 15.10 -7.38
N ALA A 213 10.10 14.12 -7.44
CA ALA A 213 10.81 13.59 -6.30
C ALA A 213 12.32 13.51 -6.55
N THR A 214 13.07 13.65 -5.47
CA THR A 214 14.52 13.40 -5.44
C THR A 214 14.81 12.30 -4.43
N ALA A 215 15.34 11.18 -4.92
CA ALA A 215 15.77 10.06 -4.10
C ALA A 215 17.29 10.09 -3.91
N LEU A 216 17.74 9.94 -2.66
CA LEU A 216 19.15 9.91 -2.30
C LEU A 216 19.62 8.46 -2.11
N ALA A 217 20.22 7.88 -3.14
CA ALA A 217 20.75 6.52 -3.14
C ALA A 217 22.27 6.55 -2.93
N GLY A 218 22.72 6.53 -1.67
CA GLY A 218 24.13 6.65 -1.32
C GLY A 218 24.72 7.99 -1.79
N LYS A 219 25.62 7.97 -2.79
CA LYS A 219 26.23 9.18 -3.38
C LYS A 219 25.52 9.70 -4.63
N ARG A 220 24.42 9.05 -5.05
CA ARG A 220 23.69 9.39 -6.27
C ARG A 220 22.35 10.02 -5.91
N SER A 221 22.00 11.08 -6.64
CA SER A 221 20.66 11.67 -6.62
C SER A 221 19.92 11.19 -7.86
N LEU A 222 18.69 10.71 -7.68
CA LEU A 222 17.82 10.26 -8.77
C LEU A 222 16.58 11.16 -8.81
N ARG A 223 16.25 11.67 -9.99
CA ARG A 223 15.02 12.43 -10.23
C ARG A 223 13.93 11.50 -10.69
N LEU A 224 12.79 11.63 -10.04
CA LEU A 224 11.62 10.78 -10.24
C LEU A 224 10.41 11.67 -10.51
N GLN A 225 9.48 11.16 -11.30
CA GLN A 225 8.14 11.72 -11.40
C GLN A 225 7.14 10.62 -11.08
N ALA A 226 6.08 10.95 -10.35
CA ALA A 226 5.00 10.02 -10.11
C ALA A 226 3.62 10.66 -10.19
N SER A 227 2.65 9.84 -10.54
CA SER A 227 1.23 10.16 -10.51
C SER A 227 0.52 9.28 -9.48
N LEU A 228 -0.43 9.89 -8.76
CA LEU A 228 -1.34 9.25 -7.83
C LEU A 228 -2.76 9.32 -8.37
N LYS A 229 -3.47 8.20 -8.32
CA LYS A 229 -4.90 8.14 -8.66
C LYS A 229 -5.68 7.52 -7.52
N LEU A 230 -6.71 8.21 -7.05
CA LEU A 230 -7.57 7.77 -5.95
C LEU A 230 -8.34 6.52 -6.36
N ILE A 231 -8.26 5.47 -5.53
CA ILE A 231 -9.00 4.23 -5.70
C ILE A 231 -10.17 4.16 -4.72
N ARG A 232 -9.92 4.52 -3.45
CA ARG A 232 -10.91 4.48 -2.38
C ARG A 232 -10.61 5.57 -1.36
N ARG A 233 -11.60 6.41 -1.06
CA ARG A 233 -11.50 7.35 0.07
C ARG A 233 -11.43 6.57 1.37
N ALA A 234 -10.55 7.00 2.26
CA ALA A 234 -10.56 6.52 3.64
C ALA A 234 -11.73 7.25 4.32
N GLU A 235 -12.73 6.50 4.76
CA GLU A 235 -13.87 7.09 5.45
C GLU A 235 -13.39 7.73 6.75
N LEU A 236 -13.78 8.99 6.97
CA LEU A 236 -13.70 9.59 8.29
C LEU A 236 -14.60 8.76 9.20
N LEU A 237 -14.04 8.08 10.19
CA LEU A 237 -14.84 7.63 11.31
C LEU A 237 -15.44 8.89 11.93
N VAL A 238 -16.73 9.12 11.71
CA VAL A 238 -17.50 10.05 12.52
C VAL A 238 -17.30 9.53 13.94
N ALA A 239 -16.59 10.29 14.77
CA ALA A 239 -16.56 10.00 16.19
C ALA A 239 -18.03 9.94 16.62
N GLU A 240 -18.49 8.78 17.09
CA GLU A 240 -19.72 8.73 17.87
C GLU A 240 -19.47 9.68 19.04
N THR A 241 -20.03 10.88 18.95
CA THR A 241 -20.17 11.79 20.07
C THR A 241 -20.99 11.03 21.11
N ALA A 242 -20.34 10.66 22.20
CA ALA A 242 -20.96 10.24 23.44
C ALA A 242 -21.85 11.35 24.02
#